data_AF-A0A9W9I1D3-F1
#
_entry.id   AF-A0A9W9I1D3-F1
#
_cell.length_a   1.000
_cell.length_b   1.000
_cell.length_c   1.000
_cell.angle_alpha   90.00
_cell.angle_beta   90.00
_cell.angle_gamma   90.00
#
_symmetry.space_group_name_H-M   'P 1'
#
loop_
_entity.id
_entity.type
_entity.pdbx_description
1 polymer ?
#
loop_
_entity_poly.entity_id
_entity_poly.type
_entity_poly.pdbx_seq_one_letter_code
_entity_poly.pdbx_strand_id
1 'polypeptide(L)'
;MPLFRLKTVFPLIALVSIGVFFWCMERYDRSAFLRFKHPIDRANLSGSQTQLGPSSQGSTPTVSTCEVDPKLAAPLPFSEWLPRKNYTRAYFRPRIVSPDTEFHTLEEVEKPVLPPMVAMERGMVVSPENNEENFVCPEIINVDVAADDDVEETSKLLFGLATTVDRLDRLLPSLLYTYGNTKAGLIVLVPESDDDLEKQETYFRNRGLDLTLKASPLDFTARYFGMVEAFSEHIRKFRPHTTWVGFSDDDTFFLSLPTIAKELKLFDEKKKHYIGSLSEASWQVDTFGHIAFGGAGVFVSKPLLDVLMKYYDECQSWGEQPGDQKLGQCIQRFGDTQLTLWPSLYQMDMTDPVDGVYESGRKIESMHHWNSWYSKDVVKMTTVAAAAGRKSVLRRWVFDQEETINNSTGESIRHFWVLTNGYSLVKYTYGESVPDDVINFDAVEKTWPEDPRGFEERLGPLRPAEDEGVTKDRWLLHDAYVVGDNVHQFYVREEDEGHSVIEIVWLGPEGGGGGGISDHYIRGTYQQ
;
A
#
# COMPACT_ATOMS: atom_id res chain seq x y z
N MET A 1 30.35 58.18 -1.39
CA MET A 1 29.43 57.47 -2.29
C MET A 1 29.14 56.12 -1.65
N PRO A 2 27.91 55.84 -1.15
CA PRO A 2 27.63 54.54 -0.57
C PRO A 2 27.16 53.59 -1.68
N LEU A 3 27.97 52.59 -2.00
CA LEU A 3 27.60 51.47 -2.85
C LEU A 3 27.05 50.35 -1.96
N PHE A 4 25.90 49.81 -2.38
CA PHE A 4 25.16 48.66 -1.84
C PHE A 4 24.18 48.91 -0.69
N ARG A 5 22.91 49.09 -1.07
CA ARG A 5 21.74 49.02 -0.18
C ARG A 5 21.50 47.55 0.21
N LEU A 6 21.37 47.26 1.51
CA LEU A 6 21.07 45.94 2.07
C LEU A 6 19.82 45.25 1.48
N LYS A 7 18.88 46.01 0.89
CA LYS A 7 17.62 45.48 0.33
C LYS A 7 17.80 44.60 -0.92
N THR A 8 18.94 44.66 -1.60
CA THR A 8 19.21 43.85 -2.81
C THR A 8 20.05 42.60 -2.52
N VAL A 9 20.68 42.51 -1.35
CA VAL A 9 21.59 41.39 -1.01
C VAL A 9 20.80 40.20 -0.48
N PHE A 10 19.75 40.44 0.31
CA PHE A 10 18.94 39.39 0.92
C PHE A 10 18.22 38.47 -0.10
N PRO A 11 17.56 39.00 -1.15
CA PRO A 11 16.92 38.15 -2.17
C PRO A 11 17.92 37.31 -2.96
N LEU A 12 19.13 37.86 -3.18
CA LEU A 12 20.18 37.22 -3.95
C LEU A 12 20.82 36.06 -3.16
N ILE A 13 21.02 36.24 -1.85
CA ILE A 13 21.45 35.16 -0.95
C ILE A 13 20.37 34.07 -0.86
N ALA A 14 19.09 34.43 -0.79
CA ALA A 14 18.00 33.46 -0.76
C ALA A 14 17.94 32.62 -2.05
N LEU A 15 18.04 33.26 -3.23
CA LEU A 15 18.07 32.57 -4.52
C LEU A 15 19.29 31.66 -4.67
N VAL A 16 20.48 32.11 -4.24
CA VAL A 16 21.69 31.27 -4.25
C VAL A 16 21.57 30.12 -3.27
N SER A 17 20.97 30.32 -2.09
CA SER A 17 20.77 29.26 -1.10
C SER A 17 19.77 28.22 -1.58
N ILE A 18 18.69 28.64 -2.26
CA ILE A 18 17.72 27.73 -2.89
C ILE A 18 18.37 26.97 -4.06
N GLY A 19 19.16 27.65 -4.89
CA GLY A 19 19.90 27.01 -5.98
C GLY A 19 20.93 26.00 -5.49
N VAL A 20 21.66 26.32 -4.41
CA VAL A 20 22.58 25.39 -3.74
C VAL A 20 21.83 24.26 -3.06
N PHE A 21 20.65 24.50 -2.49
CA PHE A 21 19.82 23.47 -1.88
C PHE A 21 19.33 22.45 -2.91
N PHE A 22 18.77 22.91 -4.04
CA PHE A 22 18.36 22.03 -5.13
C PHE A 22 19.55 21.33 -5.79
N TRP A 23 20.68 22.01 -5.97
CA TRP A 23 21.91 21.39 -6.47
C TRP A 23 22.49 20.34 -5.51
N CYS A 24 22.41 20.58 -4.20
CA CYS A 24 22.81 19.61 -3.19
C CYS A 24 21.83 18.44 -3.11
N MET A 25 20.52 18.65 -3.24
CA MET A 25 19.54 17.56 -3.33
C MET A 25 19.78 16.71 -4.59
N GLU A 26 19.85 17.32 -5.76
CA GLU A 26 20.12 16.65 -7.04
C GLU A 26 21.44 15.85 -6.99
N ARG A 27 22.46 16.40 -6.31
CA ARG A 27 23.77 15.74 -6.18
C ARG A 27 23.82 14.68 -5.07
N TYR A 28 23.03 14.83 -4.00
CA TYR A 28 22.95 13.86 -2.91
C TYR A 28 22.18 12.61 -3.38
N ASP A 29 21.07 12.79 -4.09
CA ASP A 29 20.31 11.69 -4.71
C ASP A 29 21.12 11.03 -5.84
N ARG A 30 21.81 11.81 -6.69
CA ARG A 30 22.78 11.23 -7.65
C ARG A 30 23.89 10.43 -6.98
N SER A 31 24.32 10.79 -5.76
CA SER A 31 25.39 10.07 -5.07
C SER A 31 24.94 8.76 -4.41
N ALA A 32 23.63 8.60 -4.17
CA ALA A 32 23.04 7.30 -3.82
C ALA A 32 23.07 6.35 -5.02
N PHE A 33 22.75 6.84 -6.22
CA PHE A 33 22.82 6.06 -7.47
C PHE A 33 24.25 5.95 -8.07
N LEU A 34 25.21 6.81 -7.73
CA LEU A 34 26.60 6.70 -8.22
C LEU A 34 27.50 5.81 -7.36
N ARG A 35 26.94 5.13 -6.34
CA ARG A 35 27.67 4.17 -5.49
C ARG A 35 27.43 2.71 -5.89
N PHE A 36 27.19 2.43 -7.17
CA PHE A 36 27.25 1.06 -7.64
C PHE A 36 28.72 0.61 -7.74
N LYS A 37 29.08 -0.33 -6.87
CA LYS A 37 30.43 -0.89 -6.78
C LYS A 37 30.72 -1.69 -8.06
N HIS A 38 31.89 -1.43 -8.64
CA HIS A 38 32.46 -2.30 -9.66
C HIS A 38 32.51 -3.77 -9.20
N PRO A 39 32.37 -4.75 -10.11
CA PRO A 39 32.51 -6.16 -9.77
C PRO A 39 33.89 -6.41 -9.17
N ILE A 40 33.94 -6.94 -7.95
CA ILE A 40 35.17 -7.55 -7.45
C ILE A 40 35.38 -8.80 -8.30
N ASP A 41 36.42 -8.78 -9.12
CA ASP A 41 36.96 -9.93 -9.84
C ASP A 41 37.02 -11.16 -8.90
N ARG A 42 36.22 -12.19 -9.20
CA ARG A 42 36.45 -13.55 -8.67
C ARG A 42 37.73 -14.09 -9.32
N ALA A 43 38.88 -13.67 -8.81
CA ALA A 43 40.17 -14.23 -9.19
C ALA A 43 40.43 -15.53 -8.41
N ASN A 44 40.58 -16.60 -9.19
CA ASN A 44 41.21 -17.88 -8.87
C ASN A 44 42.16 -17.86 -7.65
N LEU A 45 41.82 -18.62 -6.61
CA LEU A 45 42.78 -19.10 -5.62
C LEU A 45 43.01 -20.61 -5.84
N SER A 46 43.75 -20.92 -6.90
CA SER A 46 44.47 -22.17 -7.01
C SER A 46 45.90 -21.96 -6.50
N GLY A 47 46.30 -22.77 -5.52
CA GLY A 47 47.71 -23.02 -5.20
C GLY A 47 48.25 -22.34 -3.94
N SER A 48 48.23 -23.07 -2.83
CA SER A 48 49.40 -23.15 -1.95
C SER A 48 49.46 -24.51 -1.28
N GLN A 49 50.51 -25.25 -1.60
CA GLN A 49 50.88 -26.52 -0.97
C GLN A 49 51.43 -26.28 0.43
N THR A 50 50.99 -27.04 1.42
CA THR A 50 51.85 -27.42 2.55
C THR A 50 51.46 -28.81 3.08
N GLN A 51 52.39 -29.76 2.93
CA GLN A 51 52.49 -31.07 3.60
C GLN A 51 52.58 -30.91 5.14
N LEU A 52 52.33 -31.85 6.07
CA LEU A 52 52.13 -33.31 6.15
C LEU A 52 51.69 -33.63 7.60
N GLY A 53 50.83 -34.64 7.85
CA GLY A 53 50.63 -35.28 9.17
C GLY A 53 49.32 -36.09 9.29
N PRO A 54 49.29 -37.33 9.87
CA PRO A 54 48.43 -38.40 9.35
C PRO A 54 47.14 -38.73 10.15
N SER A 55 46.13 -39.14 9.36
CA SER A 55 45.12 -40.19 9.60
C SER A 55 44.23 -40.14 10.86
N SER A 56 42.95 -39.84 10.64
CA SER A 56 41.84 -40.66 11.16
C SER A 56 40.65 -40.62 10.20
N GLN A 57 40.03 -41.77 10.02
CA GLN A 57 39.12 -42.15 8.95
C GLN A 57 37.78 -41.42 8.97
N GLY A 58 37.30 -41.07 7.77
CA GLY A 58 35.92 -41.32 7.33
C GLY A 58 34.80 -40.54 8.00
N SER A 59 34.59 -39.30 7.58
CA SER A 59 33.25 -38.72 7.47
C SER A 59 33.18 -37.90 6.19
N THR A 60 32.42 -38.40 5.23
CA THR A 60 31.93 -37.67 4.05
C THR A 60 31.40 -36.29 4.47
N PRO A 61 31.64 -35.21 3.70
CA PRO A 61 31.07 -33.90 4.00
C PRO A 61 29.55 -34.02 3.94
N THR A 62 28.89 -33.71 5.04
CA THR A 62 27.44 -33.60 5.14
C THR A 62 26.94 -32.60 4.11
N VAL A 63 25.95 -33.03 3.32
CA VAL A 63 25.10 -32.20 2.45
C VAL A 63 24.77 -30.89 3.16
N SER A 64 25.04 -29.76 2.50
CA SER A 64 24.67 -28.42 2.98
C SER A 64 23.18 -28.39 3.27
N THR A 65 22.82 -28.42 4.56
CA THR A 65 21.44 -28.26 5.00
C THR A 65 21.12 -26.77 4.88
N CYS A 66 20.30 -26.39 3.89
CA CYS A 66 19.83 -25.01 3.77
C CYS A 66 19.09 -24.60 5.05
N GLU A 67 19.13 -23.31 5.45
CA GLU A 67 18.37 -22.82 6.62
C GLU A 67 16.86 -23.05 6.45
N VAL A 68 16.37 -22.98 5.20
CA VAL A 68 15.01 -23.35 4.84
C VAL A 68 15.07 -24.43 3.75
N ASP A 69 14.28 -25.50 3.91
CA ASP A 69 14.24 -26.59 2.93
C ASP A 69 13.63 -26.09 1.60
N PRO A 70 14.42 -25.97 0.50
CA PRO A 70 13.89 -25.54 -0.79
C PRO A 70 12.92 -26.57 -1.39
N LYS A 71 12.87 -27.80 -0.85
CA LYS A 71 11.96 -28.87 -1.27
C LYS A 71 10.63 -28.87 -0.51
N LEU A 72 10.45 -27.98 0.47
CA LEU A 72 9.16 -27.85 1.14
C LEU A 72 8.11 -27.38 0.12
N ALA A 73 7.11 -28.22 -0.13
CA ALA A 73 6.07 -27.95 -1.11
C ALA A 73 5.35 -26.63 -0.79
N ALA A 74 5.24 -25.77 -1.80
CA ALA A 74 4.48 -24.53 -1.72
C ALA A 74 2.99 -24.81 -1.47
N PRO A 75 2.29 -24.01 -0.64
CA PRO A 75 0.84 -24.09 -0.49
C PRO A 75 0.14 -23.43 -1.70
N LEU A 76 0.39 -23.95 -2.91
CA LEU A 76 -0.20 -23.41 -4.14
C LEU A 76 -1.70 -23.68 -4.22
N PRO A 77 -2.49 -22.76 -4.80
CA PRO A 77 -3.86 -23.07 -5.19
C PRO A 77 -3.85 -24.18 -6.24
N PHE A 78 -4.96 -24.92 -6.31
CA PHE A 78 -5.05 -26.03 -7.25
C PHE A 78 -4.95 -25.58 -8.72
N SER A 79 -5.41 -24.37 -9.05
CA SER A 79 -5.21 -23.77 -10.38
C SER A 79 -3.73 -23.70 -10.75
N GLU A 80 -2.90 -23.16 -9.85
CA GLU A 80 -1.45 -23.07 -10.03
C GLU A 80 -0.78 -24.44 -9.94
N TRP A 81 -1.34 -25.41 -9.22
CA TRP A 81 -0.78 -26.77 -9.12
C TRP A 81 -0.82 -27.55 -10.45
N LEU A 82 -1.76 -27.22 -11.33
CA LEU A 82 -2.08 -27.96 -12.57
C LEU A 82 -1.14 -27.70 -13.77
N PRO A 83 -0.71 -26.47 -14.10
CA PRO A 83 0.16 -26.23 -15.24
C PRO A 83 1.64 -26.53 -14.92
N ARG A 84 2.42 -26.74 -15.99
CA ARG A 84 3.89 -26.67 -15.93
C ARG A 84 4.26 -25.19 -15.75
N LYS A 85 5.30 -24.90 -14.97
CA LYS A 85 5.70 -23.53 -14.67
C LYS A 85 7.20 -23.36 -14.45
N ASN A 86 7.71 -22.18 -14.70
CA ASN A 86 9.02 -21.76 -14.20
C ASN A 86 8.83 -21.16 -12.81
N TYR A 87 9.46 -21.75 -11.81
CA TYR A 87 9.20 -21.42 -10.41
C TYR A 87 10.47 -21.01 -9.69
N THR A 88 10.39 -19.96 -8.88
CA THR A 88 11.41 -19.64 -7.88
C THR A 88 10.76 -19.18 -6.57
N ARG A 89 11.52 -19.25 -5.48
CA ARG A 89 11.07 -18.85 -4.15
C ARG A 89 12.14 -18.04 -3.44
N ALA A 90 11.73 -16.94 -2.82
CA ALA A 90 12.56 -16.15 -1.91
C ALA A 90 11.92 -16.02 -0.51
N TYR A 91 12.75 -15.73 0.48
CA TYR A 91 12.33 -15.62 1.88
C TYR A 91 12.70 -14.25 2.44
N PHE A 92 11.71 -13.55 3.00
CA PHE A 92 11.89 -12.28 3.68
C PHE A 92 11.58 -12.46 5.16
N ARG A 93 12.45 -11.94 6.04
CA ARG A 93 12.24 -11.91 7.48
C ARG A 93 12.10 -10.44 7.92
N PRO A 94 10.89 -10.00 8.31
CA PRO A 94 10.68 -8.65 8.80
C PRO A 94 11.30 -8.49 10.20
N ARG A 95 12.10 -7.44 10.38
CA ARG A 95 12.51 -6.93 11.68
C ARG A 95 11.63 -5.73 12.02
N ILE A 96 10.76 -5.91 13.01
CA ILE A 96 9.84 -4.85 13.43
C ILE A 96 10.62 -3.74 14.15
N VAL A 97 10.58 -2.53 13.60
CA VAL A 97 11.19 -1.32 14.16
C VAL A 97 10.12 -0.34 14.64
N SER A 98 10.54 0.84 15.14
CA SER A 98 9.63 1.86 15.66
C SER A 98 8.51 2.21 14.66
N PRO A 99 7.26 2.45 15.11
CA PRO A 99 6.17 2.90 14.23
C PRO A 99 6.42 4.28 13.59
N ASP A 100 7.36 5.06 14.14
CA ASP A 100 7.78 6.37 13.62
C ASP A 100 8.99 6.28 12.66
N THR A 101 9.42 5.07 12.30
CA THR A 101 10.54 4.90 11.36
C THR A 101 10.10 5.26 9.96
N GLU A 102 10.80 6.22 9.36
CA GLU A 102 10.64 6.60 7.95
C GLU A 102 11.53 5.73 7.07
N PHE A 103 11.04 5.41 5.88
CA PHE A 103 11.73 4.61 4.88
C PHE A 103 11.81 5.36 3.56
N HIS A 104 12.79 5.01 2.74
CA HIS A 104 12.87 5.48 1.37
C HIS A 104 11.71 4.93 0.53
N THR A 105 11.35 5.67 -0.53
CA THR A 105 10.32 5.25 -1.49
C THR A 105 10.72 3.97 -2.24
N LEU A 106 12.01 3.66 -2.30
CA LEU A 106 12.60 2.45 -2.86
C LEU A 106 13.83 2.06 -2.03
N GLU A 107 13.76 0.94 -1.33
CA GLU A 107 14.83 0.46 -0.44
C GLU A 107 15.73 -0.56 -1.15
N GLU A 108 17.03 -0.53 -0.91
CA GLU A 108 17.97 -1.45 -1.54
C GLU A 108 18.20 -2.72 -0.69
N VAL A 109 18.19 -3.88 -1.34
CA VAL A 109 18.66 -5.14 -0.74
C VAL A 109 19.94 -5.57 -1.46
N GLU A 110 21.06 -5.54 -0.73
CA GLU A 110 22.39 -5.86 -1.28
C GLU A 110 22.61 -7.37 -1.52
N LYS A 111 21.83 -8.22 -0.84
CA LYS A 111 21.97 -9.68 -0.92
C LYS A 111 21.18 -10.26 -2.09
N PRO A 112 21.65 -11.34 -2.73
CA PRO A 112 20.87 -12.04 -3.74
C PRO A 112 19.54 -12.55 -3.18
N VAL A 113 18.44 -12.18 -3.82
CA VAL A 113 17.07 -12.46 -3.36
C VAL A 113 16.47 -13.65 -4.09
N LEU A 114 16.47 -13.64 -5.42
CA LEU A 114 15.83 -14.66 -6.24
C LEU A 114 16.84 -15.71 -6.71
N PRO A 115 16.72 -16.98 -6.27
CA PRO A 115 17.42 -18.07 -6.92
C PRO A 115 17.00 -18.21 -8.39
N PRO A 116 17.82 -18.87 -9.24
CA PRO A 116 17.44 -19.22 -10.60
C PRO A 116 16.09 -19.95 -10.64
N MET A 117 15.25 -19.60 -11.61
CA MET A 117 13.99 -20.30 -11.80
C MET A 117 14.23 -21.76 -12.20
N VAL A 118 13.42 -22.64 -11.64
CA VAL A 118 13.41 -24.07 -11.88
C VAL A 118 12.13 -24.44 -12.60
N ALA A 119 12.23 -25.18 -13.69
CA ALA A 119 11.06 -25.67 -14.40
C ALA A 119 10.40 -26.80 -13.61
N MET A 120 9.12 -26.65 -13.32
CA MET A 120 8.32 -27.61 -12.56
C MET A 120 7.19 -28.14 -13.43
N GLU A 121 7.11 -29.45 -13.53
CA GLU A 121 5.97 -30.15 -14.10
C GLU A 121 4.75 -30.04 -13.18
N ARG A 122 3.62 -30.56 -13.66
CA ARG A 122 2.38 -30.63 -12.88
C ARG A 122 2.62 -31.24 -11.50
N GLY A 123 2.01 -30.63 -10.50
CA GLY A 123 2.13 -31.08 -9.12
C GLY A 123 3.46 -30.82 -8.43
N MET A 124 4.21 -29.80 -8.88
CA MET A 124 5.48 -29.37 -8.28
C MET A 124 6.59 -30.43 -8.38
N VAL A 125 6.52 -31.25 -9.43
CA VAL A 125 7.58 -32.22 -9.74
C VAL A 125 8.67 -31.48 -10.52
N VAL A 126 9.89 -31.45 -9.99
CA VAL A 126 11.04 -30.86 -10.68
C VAL A 126 11.22 -31.53 -12.04
N SER A 127 11.27 -30.72 -13.11
CA SER A 127 11.47 -31.25 -14.45
C SER A 127 12.91 -31.78 -14.63
N PRO A 128 13.12 -32.91 -15.32
CA PRO A 128 14.46 -33.45 -15.60
C PRO A 128 15.35 -32.55 -16.45
N GLU A 129 14.80 -31.51 -17.08
CA GLU A 129 15.54 -30.56 -17.91
C GLU A 129 16.35 -29.53 -17.08
N ASN A 130 16.10 -29.45 -15.77
CA ASN A 130 16.85 -28.55 -14.90
C ASN A 130 18.26 -29.08 -14.66
N ASN A 131 19.23 -28.16 -14.68
CA ASN A 131 20.62 -28.48 -14.32
C ASN A 131 20.79 -28.50 -12.80
N GLU A 132 21.74 -29.28 -12.28
CA GLU A 132 22.04 -29.32 -10.83
C GLU A 132 22.46 -27.95 -10.28
N GLU A 133 23.07 -27.10 -11.11
CA GLU A 133 23.48 -25.72 -10.76
C GLU A 133 22.28 -24.78 -10.51
N ASN A 134 21.07 -25.14 -10.96
CA ASN A 134 19.86 -24.32 -10.74
C ASN A 134 19.35 -24.40 -9.28
N PHE A 135 19.84 -25.36 -8.50
CA PHE A 135 19.42 -25.55 -7.11
C PHE A 135 20.38 -24.86 -6.14
N VAL A 136 20.13 -23.58 -5.91
CA VAL A 136 20.84 -22.77 -4.91
C VAL A 136 19.98 -22.66 -3.64
N CYS A 137 20.57 -22.82 -2.46
CA CYS A 137 19.87 -22.53 -1.21
C CYS A 137 19.49 -21.04 -1.19
N PRO A 138 18.20 -20.69 -1.06
CA PRO A 138 17.79 -19.29 -0.99
C PRO A 138 18.31 -18.65 0.31
N GLU A 139 18.78 -17.41 0.21
CA GLU A 139 19.08 -16.61 1.39
C GLU A 139 17.80 -16.12 2.07
N ILE A 140 17.87 -15.88 3.38
CA ILE A 140 16.83 -15.17 4.10
C ILE A 140 17.18 -13.70 4.18
N ILE A 141 16.35 -12.90 3.55
CA ILE A 141 16.52 -11.46 3.42
C ILE A 141 15.89 -10.78 4.63
N ASN A 142 16.70 -10.17 5.48
CA ASN A 142 16.19 -9.42 6.63
C ASN A 142 15.88 -7.99 6.19
N VAL A 143 14.65 -7.54 6.40
CA VAL A 143 14.20 -6.19 6.06
C VAL A 143 13.57 -5.49 7.25
N ASP A 144 13.81 -4.20 7.40
CA ASP A 144 13.16 -3.40 8.44
C ASP A 144 11.76 -3.01 8.01
N VAL A 145 10.78 -3.20 8.90
CA VAL A 145 9.40 -2.76 8.71
C VAL A 145 8.90 -2.06 9.97
N ALA A 146 8.18 -0.95 9.81
CA ALA A 146 7.62 -0.22 10.94
C ALA A 146 6.51 -1.04 11.62
N ALA A 147 6.49 -1.01 12.95
CA ALA A 147 5.33 -1.46 13.72
C ALA A 147 4.06 -0.66 13.35
N ASP A 148 2.89 -1.27 13.52
CA ASP A 148 1.64 -0.53 13.39
C ASP A 148 1.51 0.51 14.51
N ASP A 149 0.77 1.58 14.23
CA ASP A 149 0.43 2.53 15.28
C ASP A 149 -0.56 1.91 16.27
N ASP A 150 -0.53 2.41 17.50
CA ASP A 150 -1.42 1.97 18.57
C ASP A 150 -2.90 2.28 18.28
N VAL A 151 -3.79 1.35 18.62
CA VAL A 151 -5.22 1.42 18.28
C VAL A 151 -6.02 2.33 19.22
N GLU A 152 -5.49 2.79 20.35
CA GLU A 152 -6.28 3.50 21.38
C GLU A 152 -6.91 4.79 20.84
N GLU A 153 -6.19 5.55 20.02
CA GLU A 153 -6.68 6.80 19.43
C GLU A 153 -7.85 6.57 18.45
N THR A 154 -8.00 5.36 17.90
CA THR A 154 -9.14 5.03 17.01
C THR A 154 -10.49 5.07 17.74
N SER A 155 -10.50 5.00 19.08
CA SER A 155 -11.73 5.09 19.88
C SER A 155 -12.50 6.41 19.68
N LYS A 156 -11.77 7.48 19.35
CA LYS A 156 -12.31 8.82 19.09
C LYS A 156 -12.92 8.96 17.69
N LEU A 157 -12.76 7.97 16.83
CA LEU A 157 -13.25 7.97 15.45
C LEU A 157 -14.62 7.28 15.36
N LEU A 158 -15.50 7.87 14.55
CA LEU A 158 -16.78 7.29 14.18
C LEU A 158 -16.99 7.44 12.67
N PHE A 159 -17.07 6.33 11.96
CA PHE A 159 -17.21 6.32 10.51
C PHE A 159 -18.65 6.10 10.09
N GLY A 160 -18.98 6.63 8.92
CA GLY A 160 -20.31 6.65 8.35
C GLY A 160 -20.32 6.19 6.91
N LEU A 161 -21.14 5.20 6.61
CA LEU A 161 -21.34 4.65 5.27
C LEU A 161 -22.82 4.77 4.86
N ALA A 162 -23.08 5.03 3.58
CA ALA A 162 -24.41 4.96 3.01
C ALA A 162 -24.45 3.85 1.94
N THR A 163 -25.06 2.71 2.25
CA THR A 163 -25.07 1.55 1.33
C THR A 163 -26.27 0.63 1.58
N THR A 164 -26.21 -0.62 1.10
CA THR A 164 -27.19 -1.68 1.39
C THR A 164 -26.52 -2.79 2.20
N VAL A 165 -27.33 -3.58 2.91
CA VAL A 165 -26.82 -4.72 3.70
C VAL A 165 -26.13 -5.75 2.80
N ASP A 166 -26.65 -6.01 1.60
CA ASP A 166 -26.03 -6.94 0.64
C ASP A 166 -24.65 -6.46 0.18
N ARG A 167 -24.48 -5.15 -0.07
CA ARG A 167 -23.16 -4.59 -0.42
C ARG A 167 -22.21 -4.70 0.76
N LEU A 168 -22.68 -4.41 1.97
CA LEU A 168 -21.91 -4.52 3.20
C LEU A 168 -21.41 -5.95 3.45
N ASP A 169 -22.24 -6.97 3.21
CA ASP A 169 -21.84 -8.38 3.33
C ASP A 169 -20.78 -8.78 2.28
N ARG A 170 -20.94 -8.34 1.03
CA ARG A 170 -19.93 -8.59 -0.03
C ARG A 170 -18.59 -7.95 0.27
N LEU A 171 -18.59 -6.78 0.91
CA LEU A 171 -17.39 -6.01 1.28
C LEU A 171 -16.88 -6.34 2.68
N LEU A 172 -17.47 -7.31 3.37
CA LEU A 172 -17.13 -7.65 4.74
C LEU A 172 -15.62 -7.90 4.95
N PRO A 173 -14.88 -8.64 4.09
CA PRO A 173 -13.45 -8.86 4.29
C PRO A 173 -12.62 -7.56 4.30
N SER A 174 -12.91 -6.62 3.40
CA SER A 174 -12.19 -5.32 3.33
C SER A 174 -12.55 -4.42 4.52
N LEU A 175 -13.81 -4.47 4.96
CA LEU A 175 -14.28 -3.77 6.16
C LEU A 175 -13.65 -4.34 7.43
N LEU A 176 -13.50 -5.66 7.55
CA LEU A 176 -12.84 -6.30 8.69
C LEU A 176 -11.36 -5.93 8.77
N TYR A 177 -10.67 -5.86 7.63
CA TYR A 177 -9.29 -5.38 7.60
C TYR A 177 -9.20 -3.92 8.09
N THR A 178 -10.08 -3.06 7.58
CA THR A 178 -10.08 -1.62 7.87
C THR A 178 -10.48 -1.32 9.32
N TYR A 179 -11.61 -1.86 9.77
CA TYR A 179 -12.28 -1.47 11.01
C TYR A 179 -12.16 -2.51 12.13
N GLY A 180 -12.06 -3.81 11.79
CA GLY A 180 -12.32 -4.91 12.74
C GLY A 180 -11.33 -5.03 13.90
N ASN A 181 -10.07 -4.64 13.70
CA ASN A 181 -9.04 -4.66 14.75
C ASN A 181 -8.76 -3.26 15.32
N THR A 182 -9.81 -2.44 15.44
CA THR A 182 -9.73 -1.05 15.93
C THR A 182 -10.81 -0.79 16.97
N LYS A 183 -10.80 0.40 17.57
CA LYS A 183 -11.84 0.89 18.48
C LYS A 183 -12.79 1.88 17.80
N ALA A 184 -12.64 2.10 16.50
CA ALA A 184 -13.49 3.02 15.74
C ALA A 184 -14.90 2.44 15.61
N GLY A 185 -15.91 3.29 15.82
CA GLY A 185 -17.30 2.90 15.56
C GLY A 185 -17.67 3.07 14.10
N LEU A 186 -18.64 2.29 13.62
CA LEU A 186 -19.17 2.35 12.26
C LEU A 186 -20.70 2.50 12.29
N ILE A 187 -21.23 3.48 11.58
CA ILE A 187 -22.68 3.66 11.38
C ILE A 187 -22.97 3.49 9.90
N VAL A 188 -23.94 2.65 9.59
CA VAL A 188 -24.33 2.42 8.20
C VAL A 188 -25.81 2.78 8.02
N LEU A 189 -26.05 3.76 7.16
CA LEU A 189 -27.40 4.10 6.71
C LEU A 189 -27.78 3.20 5.55
N VAL A 190 -28.86 2.44 5.75
CA VAL A 190 -29.43 1.50 4.78
C VAL A 190 -30.84 1.94 4.39
N PRO A 191 -31.33 1.59 3.19
CA PRO A 191 -32.72 1.89 2.81
C PRO A 191 -33.70 1.19 3.78
N GLU A 192 -34.90 1.76 3.94
CA GLU A 192 -35.99 1.08 4.64
C GLU A 192 -36.36 -0.23 3.92
N SER A 193 -36.49 -1.31 4.70
CA SER A 193 -36.94 -2.61 4.23
C SER A 193 -37.71 -3.34 5.34
N ASP A 194 -38.37 -4.44 4.99
CA ASP A 194 -39.05 -5.33 5.95
C ASP A 194 -38.06 -6.28 6.67
N ASP A 195 -36.75 -6.08 6.50
CA ASP A 195 -35.72 -6.94 7.06
C ASP A 195 -35.52 -6.70 8.56
N ASP A 196 -35.08 -7.75 9.25
CA ASP A 196 -34.69 -7.68 10.66
C ASP A 196 -33.27 -7.07 10.79
N LEU A 197 -33.22 -5.74 10.89
CA LEU A 197 -31.98 -4.98 11.04
C LEU A 197 -31.20 -5.35 12.30
N GLU A 198 -31.87 -5.70 13.41
CA GLU A 198 -31.20 -6.09 14.66
C GLU A 198 -30.43 -7.41 14.47
N LYS A 199 -31.03 -8.36 13.74
CA LYS A 199 -30.37 -9.62 13.37
C LYS A 199 -29.19 -9.39 12.42
N GLN A 200 -29.33 -8.51 11.43
CA GLN A 200 -28.26 -8.17 10.50
C GLN A 200 -27.11 -7.43 11.21
N GLU A 201 -27.42 -6.49 12.10
CA GLU A 201 -26.42 -5.83 12.94
C GLU A 201 -25.66 -6.85 13.80
N THR A 202 -26.38 -7.77 14.44
CA THR A 202 -25.78 -8.86 15.23
C THR A 202 -24.85 -9.74 14.38
N TYR A 203 -25.21 -10.00 13.11
CA TYR A 203 -24.38 -10.76 12.18
C TYR A 203 -23.01 -10.12 11.95
N PHE A 204 -22.95 -8.79 11.75
CA PHE A 204 -21.70 -8.05 11.54
C PHE A 204 -20.90 -7.90 12.84
N ARG A 205 -21.56 -7.59 13.96
CA ARG A 205 -20.90 -7.46 15.27
C ARG A 205 -20.21 -8.74 15.72
N ASN A 206 -20.86 -9.88 15.54
CA ASN A 206 -20.27 -11.19 15.87
C ASN A 206 -19.03 -11.54 15.03
N ARG A 207 -18.76 -10.79 13.95
CA ARG A 207 -17.58 -10.97 13.09
C ARG A 207 -16.45 -9.97 13.38
N GLY A 208 -16.66 -9.04 14.32
CA GLY A 208 -15.62 -8.12 14.78
C GLY A 208 -15.81 -6.66 14.37
N LEU A 209 -16.95 -6.27 13.79
CA LEU A 209 -17.23 -4.87 13.49
C LEU A 209 -18.02 -4.19 14.63
N ASP A 210 -17.52 -3.09 15.18
CA ASP A 210 -18.31 -2.20 16.05
C ASP A 210 -19.27 -1.35 15.22
N LEU A 211 -20.32 -1.99 14.70
CA LEU A 211 -21.23 -1.43 13.71
C LEU A 211 -22.63 -1.18 14.27
N THR A 212 -23.31 -0.14 13.81
CA THR A 212 -24.74 0.12 14.01
C THR A 212 -25.45 0.31 12.66
N LEU A 213 -26.52 -0.45 12.40
CA LEU A 213 -27.37 -0.27 11.23
C LEU A 213 -28.51 0.68 11.56
N LYS A 214 -28.80 1.65 10.67
CA LYS A 214 -29.96 2.54 10.79
C LYS A 214 -30.69 2.63 9.46
N ALA A 215 -31.96 2.25 9.47
CA ALA A 215 -32.86 2.47 8.34
C ALA A 215 -33.00 3.98 8.09
N SER A 216 -32.99 4.37 6.81
CA SER A 216 -33.15 5.76 6.40
C SER A 216 -34.17 5.87 5.26
N PRO A 217 -35.17 6.76 5.38
CA PRO A 217 -36.13 7.03 4.31
C PRO A 217 -35.54 7.88 3.17
N LEU A 218 -34.33 8.44 3.37
CA LEU A 218 -33.66 9.27 2.37
C LEU A 218 -33.26 8.45 1.13
N ASP A 219 -33.32 9.11 -0.03
CA ASP A 219 -32.75 8.59 -1.27
C ASP A 219 -31.24 8.35 -1.15
N PHE A 220 -30.68 7.53 -2.03
CA PHE A 220 -29.29 7.07 -1.93
C PHE A 220 -28.28 8.23 -1.85
N THR A 221 -28.36 9.22 -2.75
CA THR A 221 -27.44 10.38 -2.75
C THR A 221 -27.62 11.28 -1.52
N ALA A 222 -28.83 11.30 -0.96
CA ALA A 222 -29.18 12.08 0.23
C ALA A 222 -28.70 11.45 1.54
N ARG A 223 -28.55 10.11 1.61
CA ARG A 223 -28.13 9.38 2.82
C ARG A 223 -26.72 9.76 3.27
N TYR A 224 -25.81 10.04 2.35
CA TYR A 224 -24.43 10.40 2.70
C TYR A 224 -24.40 11.68 3.57
N PHE A 225 -25.14 12.73 3.19
CA PHE A 225 -25.28 13.92 4.05
C PHE A 225 -26.15 13.62 5.30
N GLY A 226 -27.11 12.70 5.17
CA GLY A 226 -27.89 12.15 6.28
C GLY A 226 -27.04 11.60 7.44
N MET A 227 -25.78 11.21 7.18
CA MET A 227 -24.82 10.83 8.22
C MET A 227 -24.60 11.92 9.26
N VAL A 228 -24.75 13.21 8.94
CA VAL A 228 -24.62 14.32 9.90
C VAL A 228 -25.54 14.13 11.11
N GLU A 229 -26.82 13.81 10.85
CA GLU A 229 -27.79 13.53 11.90
C GLU A 229 -27.44 12.23 12.62
N ALA A 230 -27.19 11.16 11.87
CA ALA A 230 -26.89 9.84 12.44
C ALA A 230 -25.68 9.87 13.38
N PHE A 231 -24.59 10.56 13.00
CA PHE A 231 -23.44 10.81 13.85
C PHE A 231 -23.82 11.59 15.11
N SER A 232 -24.51 12.72 14.96
CA SER A 232 -24.86 13.59 16.09
C SER A 232 -25.72 12.87 17.13
N GLU A 233 -26.67 12.05 16.67
CA GLU A 233 -27.49 11.23 17.54
C GLU A 233 -26.71 10.12 18.24
N HIS A 234 -25.86 9.40 17.51
CA HIS A 234 -25.10 8.27 18.04
C HIS A 234 -24.04 8.72 19.04
N ILE A 235 -23.32 9.81 18.75
CA ILE A 235 -22.35 10.42 19.66
C ILE A 235 -23.04 10.80 20.98
N ARG A 236 -24.21 11.46 20.91
CA ARG A 236 -24.95 11.88 22.10
C ARG A 236 -25.41 10.70 22.97
N LYS A 237 -25.83 9.59 22.36
CA LYS A 237 -26.44 8.45 23.07
C LYS A 237 -25.42 7.41 23.51
N PHE A 238 -24.41 7.11 22.69
CA PHE A 238 -23.59 5.91 22.83
C PHE A 238 -22.09 6.21 22.89
N ARG A 239 -21.60 7.24 22.17
CA ARG A 239 -20.16 7.52 22.04
C ARG A 239 -19.78 8.99 22.30
N PRO A 240 -19.98 9.52 23.51
CA PRO A 240 -19.74 10.95 23.81
C PRO A 240 -18.27 11.38 23.74
N HIS A 241 -17.33 10.42 23.67
CA HIS A 241 -15.90 10.66 23.54
C HIS A 241 -15.41 10.78 22.09
N THR A 242 -16.28 10.59 21.09
CA THR A 242 -15.95 10.77 19.68
C THR A 242 -15.62 12.24 19.40
N THR A 243 -14.46 12.48 18.79
CA THR A 243 -14.00 13.83 18.44
C THR A 243 -13.88 14.06 16.94
N TRP A 244 -13.88 12.98 16.15
CA TRP A 244 -13.84 13.00 14.70
C TRP A 244 -14.87 12.06 14.10
N VAL A 245 -15.54 12.52 13.05
CA VAL A 245 -16.37 11.67 12.21
C VAL A 245 -15.78 11.55 10.81
N GLY A 246 -15.79 10.33 10.28
CA GLY A 246 -15.30 9.99 8.94
C GLY A 246 -16.47 9.65 8.02
N PHE A 247 -16.68 10.43 6.96
CA PHE A 247 -17.60 10.06 5.89
C PHE A 247 -16.81 9.28 4.83
N SER A 248 -17.33 8.15 4.40
CA SER A 248 -16.62 7.21 3.53
C SER A 248 -17.61 6.46 2.65
N ASP A 249 -17.18 6.07 1.46
CA ASP A 249 -17.91 5.12 0.64
C ASP A 249 -17.63 3.69 1.14
N ASP A 250 -18.48 2.74 0.77
CA ASP A 250 -18.35 1.35 1.25
C ASP A 250 -17.18 0.61 0.59
N ASP A 251 -16.73 1.05 -0.59
CA ASP A 251 -15.52 0.62 -1.27
C ASP A 251 -14.32 1.56 -1.06
N THR A 252 -14.36 2.45 -0.06
CA THR A 252 -13.14 3.09 0.46
C THR A 252 -12.38 2.11 1.36
N PHE A 253 -11.10 1.92 1.08
CA PHE A 253 -10.22 1.03 1.83
C PHE A 253 -9.09 1.81 2.49
N PHE A 254 -8.99 1.75 3.83
CA PHE A 254 -7.89 2.37 4.57
C PHE A 254 -6.82 1.33 4.89
N LEU A 255 -5.55 1.65 4.64
CA LEU A 255 -4.44 0.74 4.96
C LEU A 255 -4.26 0.57 6.47
N SER A 256 -4.49 1.63 7.26
CA SER A 256 -4.34 1.63 8.72
C SER A 256 -5.12 2.77 9.37
N LEU A 257 -6.26 2.46 10.01
CA LEU A 257 -6.99 3.44 10.82
C LEU A 257 -6.22 3.96 12.03
N PRO A 258 -5.35 3.18 12.71
CA PRO A 258 -4.46 3.73 13.74
C PRO A 258 -3.56 4.86 13.21
N THR A 259 -3.05 4.72 11.99
CA THR A 259 -2.27 5.78 11.33
C THR A 259 -3.15 7.01 11.05
N ILE A 260 -4.38 6.82 10.54
CA ILE A 260 -5.35 7.92 10.38
C ILE A 260 -5.62 8.65 11.71
N ALA A 261 -5.85 7.91 12.80
CA ALA A 261 -6.11 8.48 14.11
C ALA A 261 -4.92 9.28 14.65
N LYS A 262 -3.70 8.78 14.44
CA LYS A 262 -2.45 9.44 14.83
C LYS A 262 -2.25 10.77 14.10
N GLU A 263 -2.55 10.82 12.80
CA GLU A 263 -2.44 12.05 12.00
C GLU A 263 -3.52 13.07 12.40
N LEU A 264 -4.76 12.63 12.63
CA LEU A 264 -5.84 13.49 13.12
C LEU A 264 -5.56 14.08 14.51
N LYS A 265 -4.81 13.36 15.36
CA LYS A 265 -4.38 13.84 16.69
C LYS A 265 -3.49 15.09 16.63
N LEU A 266 -2.88 15.39 15.48
CA LEU A 266 -2.08 16.61 15.28
C LEU A 266 -2.95 17.88 15.23
N PHE A 267 -4.25 17.74 14.99
CA PHE A 267 -5.20 18.84 14.92
C PHE A 267 -5.88 19.09 16.27
N ASP A 268 -6.20 20.35 16.55
CA ASP A 268 -6.93 20.75 17.76
C ASP A 268 -8.41 20.38 17.62
N GLU A 269 -8.80 19.22 18.15
CA GLU A 269 -10.16 18.66 18.05
C GLU A 269 -11.28 19.58 18.58
N LYS A 270 -10.95 20.65 19.31
CA LYS A 270 -11.89 21.66 19.80
C LYS A 270 -12.20 22.75 18.77
N LYS A 271 -11.51 22.75 17.63
CA LYS A 271 -11.74 23.66 16.50
C LYS A 271 -12.47 22.95 15.37
N LYS A 272 -13.04 23.75 14.47
CA LYS A 272 -13.69 23.26 13.27
C LYS A 272 -12.61 22.86 12.26
N HIS A 273 -12.63 21.60 11.86
CA HIS A 273 -11.76 21.04 10.84
C HIS A 273 -12.59 20.28 9.80
N TYR A 274 -12.28 20.56 8.53
CA TYR A 274 -12.76 19.85 7.36
C TYR A 274 -11.52 19.35 6.61
N ILE A 275 -11.27 18.05 6.66
CA ILE A 275 -10.04 17.43 6.16
C ILE A 275 -10.42 16.34 5.17
N GLY A 276 -9.71 16.26 4.06
CA GLY A 276 -9.92 15.23 3.05
C GLY A 276 -9.09 15.54 1.82
N SER A 277 -9.54 15.08 0.67
CA SER A 277 -8.73 15.11 -0.55
C SER A 277 -9.58 15.47 -1.76
N LEU A 278 -8.96 16.19 -2.72
CA LEU A 278 -9.55 16.35 -4.05
C LEU A 278 -9.33 15.07 -4.85
N SER A 279 -10.22 14.81 -5.81
CA SER A 279 -9.97 13.83 -6.86
C SER A 279 -8.63 14.08 -7.56
N GLU A 280 -7.94 13.01 -7.92
CA GLU A 280 -6.75 13.07 -8.75
C GLU A 280 -7.08 13.57 -10.15
N ALA A 281 -8.31 13.34 -10.62
CA ALA A 281 -8.78 13.78 -11.92
C ALA A 281 -9.31 15.23 -11.88
N SER A 282 -8.60 16.16 -12.50
CA SER A 282 -8.93 17.58 -12.48
C SER A 282 -10.33 17.89 -13.01
N TRP A 283 -10.82 17.13 -14.00
CA TRP A 283 -12.18 17.32 -14.54
C TRP A 283 -13.27 16.96 -13.53
N GLN A 284 -12.99 16.06 -12.58
CA GLN A 284 -13.91 15.77 -11.48
C GLN A 284 -13.96 16.96 -10.52
N VAL A 285 -12.81 17.56 -10.22
CA VAL A 285 -12.71 18.78 -9.42
C VAL A 285 -13.42 19.96 -10.09
N ASP A 286 -13.26 20.12 -11.41
CA ASP A 286 -13.94 21.15 -12.19
C ASP A 286 -15.47 20.96 -12.19
N THR A 287 -15.93 19.71 -12.20
CA THR A 287 -17.37 19.36 -12.26
C THR A 287 -18.04 19.47 -10.89
N PHE A 288 -17.43 18.92 -9.84
CA PHE A 288 -18.04 18.80 -8.52
C PHE A 288 -17.60 19.88 -7.54
N GLY A 289 -16.49 20.55 -7.81
CA GLY A 289 -15.94 21.65 -7.03
C GLY A 289 -14.75 21.24 -6.16
N HIS A 290 -14.16 22.24 -5.50
CA HIS A 290 -13.02 22.05 -4.58
C HIS A 290 -13.52 21.59 -3.20
N ILE A 291 -14.00 20.36 -3.16
CA ILE A 291 -14.54 19.68 -1.97
C ILE A 291 -13.68 18.48 -1.61
N ALA A 292 -13.78 17.99 -0.39
CA ALA A 292 -13.29 16.65 -0.07
C ALA A 292 -14.19 15.61 -0.75
N PHE A 293 -13.59 14.77 -1.58
CA PHE A 293 -14.28 13.69 -2.28
C PHE A 293 -14.53 12.52 -1.33
N GLY A 294 -15.75 11.99 -1.36
CA GLY A 294 -16.25 11.04 -0.37
C GLY A 294 -15.49 9.71 -0.33
N GLY A 295 -15.13 9.19 -1.51
CA GLY A 295 -14.43 7.93 -1.67
C GLY A 295 -12.99 7.92 -1.16
N ALA A 296 -12.30 9.07 -1.20
CA ALA A 296 -10.99 9.23 -0.56
C ALA A 296 -11.09 9.22 0.98
N GLY A 297 -12.28 9.48 1.53
CA GLY A 297 -12.51 9.66 2.96
C GLY A 297 -12.47 11.13 3.38
N VAL A 298 -13.47 11.53 4.17
CA VAL A 298 -13.66 12.91 4.63
C VAL A 298 -13.75 12.95 6.15
N PHE A 299 -12.89 13.71 6.79
CA PHE A 299 -12.84 13.84 8.25
C PHE A 299 -13.36 15.20 8.71
N VAL A 300 -14.34 15.16 9.61
CA VAL A 300 -14.98 16.34 10.18
C VAL A 300 -14.86 16.29 11.70
N SER A 301 -14.29 17.33 12.28
CA SER A 301 -14.21 17.48 13.74
C SER A 301 -15.60 17.63 14.37
N LYS A 302 -15.77 17.20 15.63
CA LYS A 302 -17.02 17.33 16.38
C LYS A 302 -17.61 18.77 16.39
N PRO A 303 -16.85 19.85 16.58
CA PRO A 303 -17.39 21.21 16.56
C PRO A 303 -17.95 21.62 15.19
N LEU A 304 -17.35 21.16 14.09
CA LEU A 304 -17.91 21.40 12.75
C LEU A 304 -19.18 20.57 12.53
N LEU A 305 -19.20 19.31 12.99
CA LEU A 305 -20.41 18.48 12.95
C LEU A 305 -21.58 19.14 13.69
N ASP A 306 -21.36 19.78 14.84
CA ASP A 306 -22.41 20.51 15.58
C ASP A 306 -23.01 21.67 14.77
N VAL A 307 -22.18 22.36 13.97
CA VAL A 307 -22.66 23.39 13.04
C VAL A 307 -23.50 22.76 11.93
N LEU A 308 -23.04 21.67 11.34
CA LEU A 308 -23.78 20.97 10.28
C LEU A 308 -25.14 20.47 10.77
N MET A 309 -25.20 19.90 11.98
CA MET A 309 -26.45 19.44 12.58
C MET A 309 -27.45 20.59 12.79
N LYS A 310 -26.97 21.78 13.18
CA LYS A 310 -27.82 22.98 13.34
C LYS A 310 -28.51 23.40 12.04
N TYR A 311 -27.84 23.20 10.89
CA TYR A 311 -28.34 23.55 9.56
C TYR A 311 -28.75 22.32 8.74
N TYR A 312 -28.95 21.17 9.40
CA TYR A 312 -29.18 19.89 8.75
C TYR A 312 -30.38 19.95 7.80
N ASP A 313 -31.56 20.35 8.28
CA ASP A 313 -32.79 20.40 7.47
C ASP A 313 -32.64 21.31 6.25
N GLU A 314 -31.97 22.45 6.40
CA GLU A 314 -31.72 23.38 5.30
C GLU A 314 -30.80 22.74 4.26
N CYS A 315 -29.62 22.25 4.67
CA CYS A 315 -28.67 21.63 3.76
C CYS A 315 -29.21 20.35 3.11
N GLN A 316 -29.98 19.54 3.85
CA GLN A 316 -30.59 18.32 3.35
C GLN A 316 -31.62 18.62 2.25
N SER A 317 -32.34 19.74 2.38
CA SER A 317 -33.35 20.19 1.40
C SER A 317 -32.78 20.63 0.05
N TRP A 318 -31.45 20.83 -0.05
CA TRP A 318 -30.82 21.22 -1.30
C TRP A 318 -30.71 20.03 -2.24
N GLY A 319 -31.50 20.03 -3.31
CA GLY A 319 -31.28 19.24 -4.54
C GLY A 319 -30.91 17.75 -4.40
N GLU A 320 -30.59 17.15 -5.54
CA GLU A 320 -30.21 15.74 -5.68
C GLU A 320 -28.71 15.57 -5.98
N GLN A 321 -27.90 16.59 -5.69
CA GLN A 321 -26.45 16.53 -5.89
C GLN A 321 -25.80 15.40 -5.09
N PRO A 322 -24.62 14.90 -5.52
CA PRO A 322 -23.83 13.93 -4.77
C PRO A 322 -23.63 14.32 -3.30
N GLY A 323 -23.52 13.31 -2.45
CA GLY A 323 -23.55 13.44 -1.01
C GLY A 323 -22.40 14.26 -0.41
N ASP A 324 -21.19 14.00 -0.89
CA ASP A 324 -19.97 14.73 -0.55
C ASP A 324 -20.01 16.18 -1.06
N GLN A 325 -20.58 16.40 -2.26
CA GLN A 325 -20.84 17.73 -2.78
C GLN A 325 -21.81 18.51 -1.88
N LYS A 326 -22.90 17.87 -1.43
CA LYS A 326 -23.84 18.47 -0.47
C LYS A 326 -23.15 18.81 0.86
N LEU A 327 -22.32 17.91 1.39
CA LEU A 327 -21.53 18.13 2.59
C LEU A 327 -20.59 19.34 2.44
N GLY A 328 -19.78 19.37 1.37
CA GLY A 328 -18.83 20.44 1.11
C GLY A 328 -19.51 21.81 0.95
N GLN A 329 -20.63 21.87 0.22
CA GLN A 329 -21.43 23.09 0.07
C GLN A 329 -22.00 23.57 1.41
N CYS A 330 -22.48 22.66 2.26
CA CYS A 330 -23.02 23.01 3.58
C CYS A 330 -21.92 23.59 4.49
N ILE A 331 -20.72 22.98 4.47
CA ILE A 331 -19.54 23.49 5.20
C ILE A 331 -19.12 24.87 4.66
N GLN A 332 -19.08 25.05 3.34
CA GLN A 332 -18.74 26.34 2.74
C GLN A 332 -19.73 27.44 3.14
N ARG A 333 -21.02 27.11 3.21
CA ARG A 333 -22.09 28.07 3.51
C ARG A 333 -22.18 28.43 4.99
N PHE A 334 -22.08 27.44 5.87
CA PHE A 334 -22.37 27.61 7.31
C PHE A 334 -21.20 27.26 8.23
N GLY A 335 -20.30 26.40 7.77
CA GLY A 335 -19.19 25.88 8.55
C GLY A 335 -18.08 26.88 8.80
N ASP A 336 -17.89 27.91 7.95
CA ASP A 336 -16.77 28.88 8.04
C ASP A 336 -15.44 28.14 8.34
N THR A 337 -15.16 27.14 7.50
CA THR A 337 -14.02 26.22 7.62
C THR A 337 -13.58 25.86 6.20
N GLN A 338 -12.29 26.04 5.92
CA GLN A 338 -11.73 25.67 4.61
C GLN A 338 -11.31 24.20 4.61
N LEU A 339 -11.34 23.59 3.43
CA LEU A 339 -10.82 22.24 3.22
C LEU A 339 -9.30 22.23 3.47
N THR A 340 -8.87 21.36 4.37
CA THR A 340 -7.47 21.00 4.56
C THR A 340 -7.19 19.74 3.74
N LEU A 341 -6.27 19.84 2.79
CA LEU A 341 -5.92 18.73 1.90
C LEU A 341 -5.01 17.72 2.61
N TRP A 342 -5.35 16.44 2.47
CA TRP A 342 -4.58 15.30 2.95
C TRP A 342 -4.11 14.47 1.74
N PRO A 343 -2.85 14.64 1.29
CA PRO A 343 -2.41 14.16 -0.03
C PRO A 343 -2.39 12.64 -0.22
N SER A 344 -2.28 11.86 0.86
CA SER A 344 -2.22 10.39 0.87
C SER A 344 -3.59 9.69 0.85
N LEU A 345 -4.68 10.46 0.84
CA LEU A 345 -6.03 9.92 0.64
C LEU A 345 -6.36 9.97 -0.86
N TYR A 346 -6.65 8.81 -1.44
CA TYR A 346 -6.86 8.70 -2.89
C TYR A 346 -8.31 8.38 -3.25
N GLN A 347 -8.90 9.23 -4.09
CA GLN A 347 -10.23 9.02 -4.65
C GLN A 347 -10.20 8.00 -5.80
N MET A 348 -9.10 8.01 -6.57
CA MET A 348 -8.82 7.12 -7.70
C MET A 348 -9.93 7.12 -8.75
N ASP A 349 -10.33 8.30 -9.21
CA ASP A 349 -11.24 8.45 -10.36
C ASP A 349 -10.52 8.10 -11.67
N MET A 350 -10.11 6.83 -11.80
CA MET A 350 -9.33 6.24 -12.89
C MET A 350 -9.93 4.89 -13.29
N THR A 351 -9.77 4.51 -14.55
CA THR A 351 -10.13 3.18 -15.07
C THR A 351 -8.91 2.28 -15.23
N ASP A 352 -9.14 0.96 -15.23
CA ASP A 352 -8.05 -0.02 -15.33
C ASP A 352 -7.22 0.13 -16.63
N PRO A 353 -5.90 -0.11 -16.58
CA PRO A 353 -5.10 -0.52 -15.41
C PRO A 353 -4.53 0.67 -14.60
N VAL A 354 -4.57 0.57 -13.28
CA VAL A 354 -4.05 1.60 -12.34
C VAL A 354 -2.70 1.24 -11.70
N ASP A 355 -1.93 0.34 -12.32
CA ASP A 355 -0.69 -0.21 -11.77
C ASP A 355 0.32 0.86 -11.36
N GLY A 356 0.44 1.94 -12.13
CA GLY A 356 1.42 2.98 -11.87
C GLY A 356 1.24 3.71 -10.54
N VAL A 357 0.01 3.79 -10.01
CA VAL A 357 -0.26 4.38 -8.70
C VAL A 357 0.25 3.45 -7.59
N TYR A 358 -0.07 2.16 -7.66
CA TYR A 358 0.35 1.17 -6.68
C TYR A 358 1.87 0.95 -6.66
N GLU A 359 2.51 1.00 -7.83
CA GLU A 359 3.97 0.84 -7.98
C GLU A 359 4.76 2.15 -7.76
N SER A 360 4.09 3.27 -7.45
CA SER A 360 4.73 4.59 -7.35
C SER A 360 5.61 4.80 -6.12
N GLY A 361 5.43 3.99 -5.07
CA GLY A 361 6.06 4.22 -3.77
C GLY A 361 5.53 5.44 -3.02
N ARG A 362 4.45 6.07 -3.50
CA ARG A 362 3.76 7.14 -2.78
C ARG A 362 3.10 6.59 -1.52
N LYS A 363 3.05 7.41 -0.47
CA LYS A 363 2.26 7.11 0.73
C LYS A 363 0.77 7.09 0.35
N ILE A 364 0.12 5.94 0.52
CA ILE A 364 -1.31 5.74 0.31
C ILE A 364 -1.91 5.34 1.66
N GLU A 365 -2.85 6.11 2.19
CA GLU A 365 -3.53 5.81 3.46
C GLU A 365 -4.98 5.36 3.24
N SER A 366 -5.62 5.87 2.20
CA SER A 366 -6.87 5.35 1.68
C SER A 366 -6.81 5.21 0.17
N MET A 367 -7.59 4.27 -0.34
CA MET A 367 -7.81 4.08 -1.76
C MET A 367 -9.28 3.74 -2.01
N HIS A 368 -9.70 4.07 -3.21
CA HIS A 368 -11.02 3.85 -3.78
C HIS A 368 -10.79 3.64 -5.28
N HIS A 369 -11.72 3.65 -6.22
CA HIS A 369 -12.85 2.75 -6.45
C HIS A 369 -12.44 1.29 -6.79
N TRP A 370 -11.63 0.61 -5.96
CA TRP A 370 -10.99 -0.70 -6.26
C TRP A 370 -11.94 -1.89 -6.54
N ASN A 371 -13.24 -1.71 -6.33
CA ASN A 371 -14.28 -2.72 -6.58
C ASN A 371 -15.42 -2.20 -7.47
N SER A 372 -15.20 -1.10 -8.19
CA SER A 372 -16.25 -0.47 -9.00
C SER A 372 -15.75 0.10 -10.33
N TRP A 373 -14.79 1.03 -10.32
CA TRP A 373 -14.24 1.62 -11.56
C TRP A 373 -13.08 0.81 -12.12
N TYR A 374 -12.33 0.19 -11.21
CA TYR A 374 -11.29 -0.77 -11.50
C TYR A 374 -11.41 -1.94 -10.52
N SER A 375 -10.75 -3.05 -10.79
CA SER A 375 -10.84 -4.25 -9.95
C SER A 375 -9.48 -4.66 -9.43
N LYS A 376 -9.26 -4.50 -8.12
CA LYS A 376 -8.06 -4.99 -7.42
C LYS A 376 -8.44 -5.59 -6.08
N ASP A 377 -7.98 -6.81 -5.81
CA ASP A 377 -8.22 -7.49 -4.54
C ASP A 377 -7.33 -6.90 -3.44
N VAL A 378 -7.83 -5.85 -2.77
CA VAL A 378 -7.12 -5.15 -1.71
C VAL A 378 -6.88 -6.02 -0.47
N VAL A 379 -7.73 -7.03 -0.23
CA VAL A 379 -7.59 -7.95 0.91
C VAL A 379 -6.41 -8.90 0.66
N LYS A 380 -6.31 -9.44 -0.56
CA LYS A 380 -5.17 -10.23 -0.98
C LYS A 380 -3.87 -9.41 -0.96
N MET A 381 -3.90 -8.19 -1.50
CA MET A 381 -2.75 -7.26 -1.47
C MET A 381 -2.24 -7.02 -0.03
N THR A 382 -3.14 -6.86 0.92
CA THR A 382 -2.80 -6.54 2.31
C THR A 382 -2.48 -7.76 3.19
N THR A 383 -2.55 -8.98 2.66
CA THR A 383 -2.28 -10.21 3.42
C THR A 383 -0.90 -10.21 4.09
N VAL A 384 0.11 -9.57 3.47
CA VAL A 384 1.46 -9.41 4.02
C VAL A 384 1.50 -8.69 5.37
N ALA A 385 0.49 -7.87 5.68
CA ALA A 385 0.37 -7.21 6.98
C ALA A 385 0.37 -8.20 8.15
N ALA A 386 -0.09 -9.45 7.91
CA ALA A 386 -0.09 -10.50 8.93
C ALA A 386 1.31 -10.97 9.34
N ALA A 387 2.35 -10.76 8.51
CA ALA A 387 3.73 -11.07 8.85
C ALA A 387 4.58 -9.82 9.09
N ALA A 388 4.35 -8.74 8.34
CA ALA A 388 5.23 -7.58 8.28
C ALA A 388 4.57 -6.24 8.69
N GLY A 389 3.33 -6.28 9.19
CA GLY A 389 2.58 -5.08 9.61
C GLY A 389 1.97 -4.28 8.46
N ARG A 390 0.95 -3.48 8.76
CA ARG A 390 0.14 -2.74 7.77
C ARG A 390 0.96 -1.73 7.00
N LYS A 391 1.98 -1.14 7.63
CA LYS A 391 2.91 -0.18 6.99
C LYS A 391 3.89 -0.81 6.01
N SER A 392 3.95 -2.14 5.91
CA SER A 392 4.77 -2.83 4.91
C SER A 392 4.08 -2.99 3.56
N VAL A 393 2.75 -2.85 3.51
CA VAL A 393 1.94 -2.96 2.30
C VAL A 393 2.37 -1.87 1.31
N LEU A 394 2.57 -2.23 0.03
CA LEU A 394 3.03 -1.36 -1.06
C LEU A 394 4.42 -0.72 -0.88
N ARG A 395 5.19 -1.07 0.16
CA ARG A 395 6.61 -0.70 0.23
C ARG A 395 7.39 -1.36 -0.91
N ARG A 396 8.45 -0.67 -1.36
CA ARG A 396 9.24 -1.11 -2.51
C ARG A 396 10.67 -1.47 -2.12
N TRP A 397 11.17 -2.56 -2.70
CA TRP A 397 12.57 -2.96 -2.60
C TRP A 397 13.17 -3.20 -3.98
N VAL A 398 14.37 -2.67 -4.22
CA VAL A 398 15.21 -2.97 -5.37
C VAL A 398 16.29 -3.98 -5.00
N PHE A 399 16.51 -4.98 -5.84
CA PHE A 399 17.45 -6.07 -5.57
C PHE A 399 17.92 -6.78 -6.84
N ASP A 400 18.85 -7.73 -6.68
CA ASP A 400 19.44 -8.53 -7.76
C ASP A 400 19.90 -7.65 -8.93
N GLN A 401 20.65 -6.61 -8.58
CA GLN A 401 21.20 -5.64 -9.52
C GLN A 401 22.48 -6.23 -10.15
N GLU A 402 22.43 -6.47 -11.45
CA GLU A 402 23.53 -7.07 -12.21
C GLU A 402 23.87 -6.26 -13.46
N GLU A 403 25.16 -6.24 -13.80
CA GLU A 403 25.70 -5.59 -14.98
C GLU A 403 26.55 -6.58 -15.78
N THR A 404 26.19 -6.78 -17.04
CA THR A 404 26.93 -7.63 -17.99
C THR A 404 27.53 -6.76 -19.08
N ILE A 405 28.85 -6.82 -19.24
CA ILE A 405 29.54 -6.09 -20.30
C ILE A 405 29.55 -6.93 -21.57
N ASN A 406 29.05 -6.37 -22.66
CA ASN A 406 29.20 -6.98 -23.97
C ASN A 406 30.66 -6.86 -24.43
N ASN A 407 31.37 -7.99 -24.51
CA ASN A 407 32.77 -8.04 -24.91
C ASN A 407 33.06 -7.48 -26.32
N SER A 408 32.03 -7.34 -27.16
CA SER A 408 32.12 -6.90 -28.56
C SER A 408 31.97 -5.39 -28.70
N THR A 409 31.02 -4.80 -27.98
CA THR A 409 30.71 -3.36 -28.02
C THR A 409 31.38 -2.58 -26.89
N GLY A 410 31.74 -3.27 -25.80
CA GLY A 410 32.21 -2.64 -24.55
C GLY A 410 31.08 -1.99 -23.75
N GLU A 411 29.83 -2.13 -24.20
CA GLU A 411 28.65 -1.53 -23.57
C GLU A 411 28.02 -2.49 -22.55
N SER A 412 27.40 -1.93 -21.53
CA SER A 412 26.80 -2.67 -20.42
C SER A 412 25.31 -2.89 -20.61
N ILE A 413 24.86 -4.14 -20.48
CA ILE A 413 23.45 -4.49 -20.26
C ILE A 413 23.25 -4.65 -18.77
N ARG A 414 22.20 -4.03 -18.23
CA ARG A 414 21.92 -4.04 -16.79
C ARG A 414 20.55 -4.59 -16.53
N HIS A 415 20.39 -5.30 -15.42
CA HIS A 415 19.08 -5.69 -14.97
C HIS A 415 18.98 -5.66 -13.45
N PHE A 416 17.76 -5.45 -12.98
CA PHE A 416 17.44 -5.42 -11.56
C PHE A 416 15.96 -5.70 -11.36
N TRP A 417 15.58 -6.01 -10.13
CA TRP A 417 14.21 -6.30 -9.75
C TRP A 417 13.67 -5.25 -8.80
N VAL A 418 12.39 -4.94 -8.94
CA VAL A 418 11.64 -4.12 -7.98
C VAL A 418 10.45 -4.93 -7.47
N LEU A 419 10.40 -5.20 -6.17
CA LEU A 419 9.22 -5.73 -5.49
C LEU A 419 8.39 -4.55 -4.99
N THR A 420 7.12 -4.47 -5.37
CA THR A 420 6.10 -3.67 -4.71
C THR A 420 5.25 -4.60 -3.86
N ASN A 421 5.39 -4.51 -2.54
CA ASN A 421 4.88 -5.52 -1.62
C ASN A 421 3.36 -5.71 -1.70
N GLY A 422 2.93 -6.94 -2.00
CA GLY A 422 1.51 -7.24 -2.16
C GLY A 422 0.91 -6.76 -3.48
N TYR A 423 1.74 -6.34 -4.44
CA TYR A 423 1.26 -5.87 -5.73
C TYR A 423 1.97 -6.54 -6.91
N SER A 424 3.29 -6.37 -7.03
CA SER A 424 4.05 -6.83 -8.19
C SER A 424 5.53 -7.11 -7.91
N LEU A 425 6.13 -7.94 -8.76
CA LEU A 425 7.57 -7.95 -9.01
C LEU A 425 7.82 -7.55 -10.46
N VAL A 426 8.70 -6.59 -10.68
CA VAL A 426 9.08 -6.14 -12.03
C VAL A 426 10.58 -6.31 -12.22
N LYS A 427 10.97 -7.05 -13.25
CA LYS A 427 12.35 -7.08 -13.73
C LYS A 427 12.51 -5.99 -14.78
N TYR A 428 13.44 -5.08 -14.53
CA TYR A 428 13.87 -4.08 -15.49
C TYR A 428 15.15 -4.56 -16.16
N THR A 429 15.19 -4.55 -17.49
CA THR A 429 16.40 -4.84 -18.27
C THR A 429 16.71 -3.64 -19.16
N TYR A 430 17.83 -2.99 -18.90
CA TYR A 430 18.32 -1.83 -19.62
C TYR A 430 19.24 -2.31 -20.73
N GLY A 431 18.91 -1.94 -21.96
CA GLY A 431 19.73 -2.21 -23.13
C GLY A 431 21.08 -1.50 -23.09
N GLU A 432 21.91 -1.80 -24.08
CA GLU A 432 23.19 -1.14 -24.26
C GLU A 432 23.01 0.38 -24.44
N SER A 433 23.91 1.18 -23.89
CA SER A 433 23.88 2.66 -23.94
C SER A 433 22.66 3.36 -23.31
N VAL A 434 21.81 2.64 -22.57
CA VAL A 434 20.69 3.24 -21.84
C VAL A 434 21.18 3.92 -20.54
N PRO A 435 20.88 5.21 -20.32
CA PRO A 435 21.24 5.91 -19.08
C PRO A 435 20.60 5.31 -17.83
N ASP A 436 21.31 5.39 -16.70
CA ASP A 436 20.86 4.89 -15.39
C ASP A 436 19.60 5.61 -14.90
N ASP A 437 19.45 6.88 -15.29
CA ASP A 437 18.35 7.76 -14.90
C ASP A 437 17.20 7.78 -15.91
N VAL A 438 17.16 6.82 -16.85
CA VAL A 438 16.08 6.72 -17.85
C VAL A 438 14.71 6.55 -17.19
N ILE A 439 14.61 5.77 -16.11
CA ILE A 439 13.38 5.64 -15.31
C ILE A 439 13.49 6.49 -14.05
N ASN A 440 12.56 7.42 -13.90
CA ASN A 440 12.36 8.15 -12.66
C ASN A 440 11.40 7.39 -11.73
N PHE A 441 11.91 6.61 -10.77
CA PHE A 441 11.10 5.81 -9.84
C PHE A 441 10.27 6.63 -8.82
N ASP A 442 10.49 7.94 -8.74
CA ASP A 442 9.68 8.86 -7.92
C ASP A 442 8.46 9.41 -8.69
N ALA A 443 8.44 9.26 -10.01
CA ALA A 443 7.31 9.60 -10.85
C ALA A 443 6.32 8.43 -10.97
N VAL A 444 5.03 8.76 -10.94
CA VAL A 444 3.94 7.80 -11.16
C VAL A 444 3.95 7.37 -12.63
N GLU A 445 3.91 6.06 -12.88
CA GLU A 445 3.79 5.52 -14.24
C GLU A 445 2.40 5.78 -14.80
N LYS A 446 2.30 6.28 -16.03
CA LYS A 446 1.01 6.48 -16.68
C LYS A 446 0.49 5.16 -17.25
N THR A 447 -0.33 4.44 -16.47
CA THR A 447 -0.86 3.12 -16.88
C THR A 447 -2.33 3.14 -17.32
N TRP A 448 -3.13 4.08 -16.82
CA TRP A 448 -4.56 4.18 -17.12
C TRP A 448 -4.82 4.78 -18.53
N PRO A 449 -6.02 4.68 -19.11
CA PRO A 449 -6.29 5.16 -20.49
C PRO A 449 -6.60 6.66 -20.60
N GLU A 450 -7.02 7.34 -19.53
CA GLU A 450 -7.44 8.74 -19.56
C GLU A 450 -6.27 9.71 -19.81
N ASP A 451 -6.54 10.98 -20.14
CA ASP A 451 -5.51 11.97 -20.44
C ASP A 451 -4.61 12.24 -19.21
N PRO A 452 -3.27 12.06 -19.31
CA PRO A 452 -2.34 12.29 -18.20
C PRO A 452 -2.42 13.70 -17.62
N ARG A 453 -2.72 14.72 -18.43
CA ARG A 453 -2.71 16.13 -18.01
C ARG A 453 -3.73 16.42 -16.93
N GLY A 454 -4.82 15.64 -16.87
CA GLY A 454 -5.83 15.80 -15.83
C GLY A 454 -5.38 15.28 -14.46
N PHE A 455 -4.27 14.55 -14.36
CA PHE A 455 -3.79 13.98 -13.10
C PHE A 455 -2.51 14.60 -12.57
N GLU A 456 -1.75 15.31 -13.41
CA GLU A 456 -0.45 15.87 -13.07
C GLU A 456 -0.51 16.88 -11.92
N GLU A 457 -1.64 17.56 -11.71
CA GLU A 457 -1.82 18.47 -10.58
C GLU A 457 -1.72 17.75 -9.23
N ARG A 458 -2.30 16.55 -9.10
CA ARG A 458 -2.29 15.77 -7.85
C ARG A 458 -1.16 14.75 -7.80
N LEU A 459 -0.80 14.15 -8.92
CA LEU A 459 0.21 13.08 -9.01
C LEU A 459 1.60 13.58 -9.38
N GLY A 460 1.74 14.86 -9.73
CA GLY A 460 2.99 15.40 -10.27
C GLY A 460 3.26 14.91 -11.70
N PRO A 461 4.46 15.22 -12.24
CA PRO A 461 4.86 14.76 -13.56
C PRO A 461 4.80 13.24 -13.64
N LEU A 462 4.12 12.73 -14.67
CA LEU A 462 3.97 11.30 -14.90
C LEU A 462 5.10 10.79 -15.80
N ARG A 463 5.55 9.55 -15.56
CA ARG A 463 6.50 8.86 -16.45
C ARG A 463 5.76 7.96 -17.44
N PRO A 464 6.31 7.72 -18.64
CA PRO A 464 5.67 6.84 -19.61
C PRO A 464 5.64 5.38 -19.12
N ALA A 465 4.68 4.60 -19.63
CA ALA A 465 4.59 3.17 -19.36
C ALA A 465 5.67 2.36 -20.09
N GLU A 466 6.22 2.89 -21.17
CA GLU A 466 7.31 2.29 -21.94
C GLU A 466 8.46 3.28 -22.05
N ASP A 467 9.67 2.80 -21.78
CA ASP A 467 10.90 3.59 -21.84
C ASP A 467 11.80 2.99 -22.93
N GLU A 468 12.29 3.83 -23.84
CA GLU A 468 13.08 3.37 -24.98
C GLU A 468 14.35 2.66 -24.52
N GLY A 469 14.57 1.44 -25.01
CA GLY A 469 15.71 0.61 -24.63
C GLY A 469 15.55 -0.12 -23.29
N VAL A 470 14.42 0.01 -22.59
CA VAL A 470 14.13 -0.74 -21.36
C VAL A 470 13.05 -1.78 -21.59
N THR A 471 13.36 -3.03 -21.27
CA THR A 471 12.36 -4.11 -21.19
C THR A 471 11.86 -4.25 -19.75
N LYS A 472 10.54 -4.37 -19.59
CA LYS A 472 9.85 -4.54 -18.29
C LYS A 472 9.11 -5.87 -18.29
N ASP A 473 9.59 -6.84 -17.52
CA ASP A 473 8.89 -8.10 -17.29
C ASP A 473 8.16 -8.01 -15.93
N ARG A 474 6.83 -8.11 -15.92
CA ARG A 474 6.00 -7.88 -14.72
C ARG A 474 5.28 -9.17 -14.29
N TRP A 475 5.45 -9.53 -13.03
CA TRP A 475 4.67 -10.55 -12.32
C TRP A 475 3.71 -9.83 -11.37
N LEU A 476 2.41 -10.05 -11.53
CA LEU A 476 1.38 -9.47 -10.66
C LEU A 476 1.02 -10.43 -9.54
N LEU A 477 0.64 -9.91 -8.37
CA LEU A 477 0.14 -10.73 -7.27
C LEU A 477 -1.10 -11.50 -7.75
N HIS A 478 -0.97 -12.82 -7.81
CA HIS A 478 -2.05 -13.73 -8.16
C HIS A 478 -2.77 -14.22 -6.92
N ASP A 479 -2.03 -14.68 -5.91
CA ASP A 479 -2.57 -15.25 -4.66
C ASP A 479 -1.72 -14.94 -3.44
N ALA A 480 -2.35 -14.91 -2.26
CA ALA A 480 -1.66 -14.75 -0.99
C ALA A 480 -2.35 -15.55 0.13
N TYR A 481 -1.59 -16.25 0.97
CA TYR A 481 -2.11 -17.06 2.07
C TYR A 481 -1.29 -16.90 3.35
N VAL A 482 -1.97 -17.01 4.48
CA VAL A 482 -1.34 -17.14 5.80
C VAL A 482 -1.24 -18.63 6.14
N VAL A 483 -0.03 -19.13 6.40
CA VAL A 483 0.24 -20.53 6.78
C VAL A 483 1.10 -20.55 8.03
N GLY A 484 0.49 -20.91 9.16
CA GLY A 484 1.13 -20.73 10.47
C GLY A 484 1.42 -19.25 10.72
N ASP A 485 2.68 -18.93 11.00
CA ASP A 485 3.13 -17.55 11.21
C ASP A 485 3.57 -16.86 9.90
N ASN A 486 3.62 -17.59 8.79
CA ASN A 486 4.18 -17.09 7.54
C ASN A 486 3.10 -16.60 6.58
N VAL A 487 3.46 -15.62 5.75
CA VAL A 487 2.65 -15.22 4.59
C VAL A 487 3.33 -15.65 3.31
N HIS A 488 2.60 -16.36 2.46
CA HIS A 488 3.03 -16.79 1.14
C HIS A 488 2.35 -15.90 0.11
N GLN A 489 3.11 -15.23 -0.75
CA GLN A 489 2.60 -14.45 -1.88
C GLN A 489 3.10 -15.05 -3.18
N PHE A 490 2.20 -15.22 -4.14
CA PHE A 490 2.48 -15.81 -5.45
C PHE A 490 2.28 -14.75 -6.52
N TYR A 491 3.35 -14.43 -7.22
CA TYR A 491 3.36 -13.47 -8.32
C TYR A 491 3.50 -14.23 -9.63
N VAL A 492 2.59 -13.98 -10.57
CA VAL A 492 2.45 -14.77 -11.80
C VAL A 492 2.61 -13.88 -13.02
N ARG A 493 3.27 -14.44 -14.03
CA ARG A 493 3.37 -13.88 -15.37
C ARG A 493 3.08 -14.97 -16.40
N GLU A 494 2.13 -14.69 -17.28
CA GLU A 494 1.86 -15.51 -18.47
C GLU A 494 2.80 -15.07 -19.61
N GLU A 495 3.37 -16.03 -20.32
CA GLU A 495 4.24 -15.84 -21.48
C GLU A 495 3.66 -16.63 -22.67
N ASP A 496 4.00 -16.25 -23.90
CA ASP A 496 3.41 -16.87 -25.11
C ASP A 496 3.59 -18.40 -25.16
N GLU A 497 4.70 -18.90 -24.62
CA GLU A 497 5.03 -20.33 -24.55
C GLU A 497 5.22 -20.85 -23.11
N GLY A 498 4.90 -20.04 -22.09
CA GLY A 498 5.30 -20.31 -20.72
C GLY A 498 4.40 -19.67 -19.65
N HIS A 499 4.61 -20.10 -18.42
CA HIS A 499 3.92 -19.55 -17.26
C HIS A 499 4.93 -19.57 -16.11
N SER A 500 5.18 -18.41 -15.50
CA SER A 500 6.21 -18.26 -14.47
C SER A 500 5.63 -17.73 -13.16
N VAL A 501 6.11 -18.31 -12.06
CA VAL A 501 5.60 -18.10 -10.71
C VAL A 501 6.76 -17.77 -9.77
N ILE A 502 6.65 -16.65 -9.09
CA ILE A 502 7.57 -16.24 -8.03
C ILE A 502 6.83 -16.32 -6.70
N GLU A 503 7.30 -17.15 -5.78
CA GLU A 503 6.78 -17.19 -4.41
C GLU A 503 7.67 -16.35 -3.48
N ILE A 504 7.09 -15.34 -2.85
CA ILE A 504 7.72 -14.61 -1.75
C ILE A 504 7.12 -15.10 -0.43
N VAL A 505 7.96 -15.67 0.43
CA VAL A 505 7.56 -16.13 1.76
C VAL A 505 8.04 -15.12 2.80
N TRP A 506 7.10 -14.44 3.43
CA TRP A 506 7.35 -13.59 4.58
C TRP A 506 7.32 -14.44 5.85
N LEU A 507 8.48 -14.63 6.45
CA LEU A 507 8.67 -15.37 7.69
C LEU A 507 8.21 -14.51 8.87
N GLY A 508 6.97 -14.70 9.33
CA GLY A 508 6.44 -13.90 10.41
C GLY A 508 7.11 -14.18 11.77
N PRO A 509 6.85 -13.33 12.77
CA PRO A 509 7.39 -13.52 14.12
C PRO A 509 6.81 -14.77 14.80
N GLU A 510 7.62 -15.45 15.62
CA GLU A 510 7.19 -16.64 16.38
C GLU A 510 5.96 -16.32 17.25
N GLY A 511 4.89 -17.11 17.08
CA GLY A 511 3.62 -16.92 17.80
C GLY A 511 2.53 -16.19 17.01
N GLY A 512 2.83 -15.81 15.76
CA GLY A 512 1.89 -15.24 14.81
C GLY A 512 1.50 -13.79 15.11
N GLY A 513 0.90 -13.12 14.11
CA GLY A 513 0.39 -11.77 14.27
C GLY A 513 1.45 -10.68 14.12
N GLY A 514 2.10 -10.61 12.95
CA GLY A 514 2.88 -9.45 12.55
C GLY A 514 2.12 -8.14 12.80
N GLY A 515 2.85 -7.15 13.33
CA GLY A 515 2.51 -5.72 13.41
C GLY A 515 1.23 -5.26 14.11
N GLY A 516 0.18 -6.08 14.25
CA GLY A 516 -1.14 -5.61 14.70
C GLY A 516 -2.32 -6.53 14.35
N ILE A 517 -2.07 -7.80 13.99
CA ILE A 517 -3.09 -8.86 13.88
C ILE A 517 -3.04 -9.81 15.10
N SER A 518 -2.16 -9.54 16.08
CA SER A 518 -2.21 -10.25 17.37
C SER A 518 -3.38 -9.72 18.22
N ASP A 519 -4.33 -10.60 18.51
CA ASP A 519 -5.49 -10.41 19.38
C ASP A 519 -5.26 -9.43 20.55
N HIS A 520 -5.67 -8.17 20.39
CA HIS A 520 -5.89 -7.28 21.54
C HIS A 520 -7.30 -7.44 22.14
N TYR A 521 -8.17 -8.27 21.54
CA TYR A 521 -9.58 -8.31 21.92
C TYR A 521 -10.16 -9.67 22.36
N ILE A 522 -9.42 -10.78 22.30
CA ILE A 522 -9.96 -12.07 22.80
C ILE A 522 -9.82 -12.22 24.33
N ARG A 523 -9.14 -11.30 25.04
CA ARG A 523 -9.07 -11.30 26.51
C ARG A 523 -9.70 -10.07 27.15
N GLY A 524 -11.03 -10.07 27.19
CA GLY A 524 -11.79 -9.45 28.28
C GLY A 524 -12.62 -8.22 27.88
N THR A 525 -13.90 -8.45 27.58
CA THR A 525 -15.06 -7.99 28.37
C THR A 525 -16.34 -8.42 27.64
N TYR A 526 -16.67 -9.71 27.71
CA TYR A 526 -18.08 -10.13 27.76
C TYR A 526 -18.43 -10.30 29.23
N GLN A 527 -18.75 -9.19 29.90
CA GLN A 527 -19.51 -9.21 31.14
C GLN A 527 -20.68 -8.24 31.01
N GLN A 528 -21.82 -8.86 30.69
CA GLN A 528 -23.22 -8.46 30.88
C GLN A 528 -23.69 -7.13 30.27
#